data_AF-A0A0E3UW27-F1
#
_entry.id   AF-A0A0E3UW27-F1
#
_cell.length_a   1.000
_cell.length_b   1.000
_cell.length_c   1.000
_cell.angle_alpha   90.00
_cell.angle_beta   90.00
_cell.angle_gamma   90.00
#
_symmetry.space_group_name_H-M   'P 1'
#
loop_
_entity.id
_entity.type
_entity.pdbx_description
1 polymer ?
#
loop_
_entity_poly.entity_id
_entity_poly.type
_entity_poly.pdbx_seq_one_letter_code
_entity_poly.pdbx_strand_id
1 'polypeptide(L)'
;MKTLKPVAIGALLFLMLLANPVLGQSAYKGLPLLKANSSKVNVRVGSVLVNGLWTIKPEYNPNSLHIQVSGQKERLIFYTDIDSATYEIRPAESKKFYVLLSNKHYVLTEVKGFKMESNEAAQREEKFLNIEKPKSKTFGSLWEKHHVGEVVEDINKYADKASGAVSWVKGKLLSGD
;
A
#
# COMPACT_ATOMS: atom_id res chain seq x y z
N MET A 1 47.25 30.64 35.04
CA MET A 1 46.19 30.06 34.20
C MET A 1 46.59 30.17 32.73
N LYS A 2 46.76 29.05 32.01
CA LYS A 2 47.16 29.07 30.58
C LYS A 2 45.91 29.33 29.73
N THR A 3 45.86 30.46 29.04
CA THR A 3 44.76 30.83 28.14
C THR A 3 44.79 29.94 26.90
N LEU A 4 43.67 29.29 26.60
CA LEU A 4 43.51 28.46 25.42
C LEU A 4 43.63 29.33 24.15
N LYS A 5 44.43 28.91 23.18
CA LYS A 5 44.66 29.67 21.94
C LYS A 5 43.36 29.75 21.12
N PRO A 6 43.06 30.89 20.45
CA PRO A 6 41.81 31.09 19.71
C PRO A 6 41.59 30.05 18.60
N VAL A 7 42.68 29.50 18.05
CA VAL A 7 42.65 28.41 17.05
C VAL A 7 42.07 27.10 17.63
N ALA A 8 42.35 26.81 18.91
CA ALA A 8 41.83 25.61 19.58
C ALA A 8 40.32 25.74 19.90
N ILE A 9 39.85 26.95 20.14
CA ILE A 9 38.43 27.24 20.38
C ILE A 9 37.63 27.14 19.07
N GLY A 10 38.18 27.63 17.96
CA GLY A 10 37.57 27.50 16.63
C GLY A 10 37.44 26.04 16.18
N ALA A 11 38.47 25.21 16.42
CA ALA A 11 38.42 23.79 16.10
C ALA A 11 37.37 23.02 16.95
N LEU A 12 37.19 23.40 18.22
CA LEU A 12 36.20 22.79 19.10
C LEU A 12 34.76 23.13 18.71
N LEU A 13 34.51 24.38 18.28
CA LEU A 13 33.23 24.83 17.73
C LEU A 13 32.90 24.14 16.41
N PHE A 14 33.89 23.93 15.53
CA PHE A 14 33.71 23.21 14.27
C PHE A 14 33.40 21.72 14.48
N LEU A 15 33.97 21.09 15.51
CA LEU A 15 33.70 19.70 15.86
C LEU A 15 32.29 19.50 16.46
N MET A 16 31.74 20.50 17.16
CA MET A 16 30.35 20.48 17.64
C MET A 16 29.31 20.64 16.53
N LEU A 17 29.62 21.33 15.43
CA LEU A 17 28.72 21.43 14.27
C LEU A 17 28.56 20.10 13.48
N LEU A 18 29.51 19.17 13.63
CA LEU A 18 29.43 17.84 13.02
C LEU A 18 28.60 16.85 13.85
N ALA A 19 28.29 17.19 15.10
CA ALA A 19 27.40 16.43 15.98
C ALA A 19 25.94 16.89 15.83
N ASN A 20 25.45 17.02 14.59
CA ASN A 20 24.01 17.18 14.40
C ASN A 20 23.34 15.86 14.83
N PRO A 21 22.42 15.86 15.82
CA PRO A 21 21.58 14.69 16.03
C PRO A 21 20.82 14.50 14.71
N VAL A 22 21.02 13.34 14.08
CA VAL A 22 20.07 12.82 13.09
C VAL A 22 18.70 13.01 13.74
N LEU A 23 17.84 13.84 13.14
CA LEU A 23 16.49 14.11 13.60
C LEU A 23 15.75 12.75 13.61
N GLY A 24 15.90 12.02 14.70
CA GLY A 24 15.36 10.69 14.86
C GLY A 24 13.87 10.82 14.92
N GLN A 25 13.18 10.03 14.09
CA GLN A 25 11.74 9.88 14.20
C GLN A 25 11.39 9.58 15.66
N SER A 26 10.51 10.39 16.26
CA SER A 26 10.10 10.20 17.65
C SER A 26 9.60 8.77 17.87
N ALA A 27 9.73 8.23 19.08
CA ALA A 27 9.28 6.88 19.41
C ALA A 27 8.30 6.89 20.58
N TYR A 28 7.39 5.92 20.60
CA TYR A 28 6.47 5.65 21.70
C TYR A 28 6.43 4.16 21.99
N LYS A 29 6.65 3.77 23.26
CA LYS A 29 6.75 2.36 23.70
C LYS A 29 7.74 1.53 22.85
N GLY A 30 8.85 2.15 22.43
CA GLY A 30 9.90 1.50 21.64
C GLY A 30 9.57 1.33 20.14
N LEU A 31 8.41 1.79 19.67
CA LEU A 31 8.06 1.80 18.25
C LEU A 31 8.11 3.22 17.68
N PRO A 32 8.37 3.39 16.37
CA PRO A 32 8.29 4.69 15.71
C PRO A 32 6.93 5.37 15.93
N LEU A 33 6.95 6.69 16.08
CA LEU A 33 5.79 7.54 16.29
C LEU A 33 5.64 8.50 15.11
N LEU A 34 4.50 8.41 14.43
CA LEU A 34 4.04 9.35 13.42
C LEU A 34 2.98 10.26 14.03
N LYS A 35 2.99 11.56 13.74
CA LYS A 35 2.01 12.52 14.28
C LYS A 35 1.00 12.92 13.21
N ALA A 36 -0.25 13.16 13.58
CA ALA A 36 -1.30 13.65 12.67
C ALA A 36 -2.38 14.42 13.45
N ASN A 37 -2.98 15.48 12.88
CA ASN A 37 -4.26 15.99 13.39
C ASN A 37 -5.45 15.41 12.62
N SER A 38 -5.26 15.06 11.35
CA SER A 38 -6.28 14.43 10.51
C SER A 38 -6.28 12.92 10.66
N SER A 39 -7.47 12.32 10.71
CA SER A 39 -7.61 10.85 10.63
C SER A 39 -7.39 10.31 9.22
N LYS A 40 -7.56 11.13 8.18
CA LYS A 40 -7.28 10.75 6.79
C LYS A 40 -5.81 10.96 6.47
N VAL A 41 -5.19 9.95 5.89
CA VAL A 41 -3.76 9.92 5.58
C VAL A 41 -3.56 9.57 4.11
N ASN A 42 -2.63 10.27 3.45
CA ASN A 42 -2.23 9.93 2.08
C ASN A 42 -1.11 8.88 2.15
N VAL A 43 -1.17 7.88 1.29
CA VAL A 43 -0.23 6.76 1.28
C VAL A 43 0.36 6.61 -0.12
N ARG A 44 1.68 6.55 -0.23
CA ARG A 44 2.37 6.22 -1.48
C ARG A 44 2.96 4.82 -1.39
N VAL A 45 2.66 3.98 -2.37
CA VAL A 45 3.24 2.64 -2.55
C VAL A 45 3.98 2.63 -3.88
N GLY A 46 5.31 2.51 -3.85
CA GLY A 46 6.14 2.65 -5.03
C GLY A 46 5.94 4.02 -5.69
N SER A 47 5.46 4.04 -6.94
CA SER A 47 5.12 5.25 -7.69
C SER A 47 3.66 5.71 -7.50
N VAL A 48 2.80 4.91 -6.88
CA VAL A 48 1.36 5.17 -6.78
C VAL A 48 1.05 5.93 -5.51
N LEU A 49 0.54 7.16 -5.64
CA LEU A 49 0.02 7.95 -4.52
C LEU A 49 -1.50 7.76 -4.40
N VAL A 50 -1.96 7.36 -3.23
CA VAL A 50 -3.36 7.20 -2.89
C VAL A 50 -3.73 8.22 -1.82
N ASN A 51 -4.59 9.17 -2.17
CA ASN A 51 -4.96 10.28 -1.28
C ASN A 51 -6.18 9.93 -0.41
N GLY A 52 -6.06 10.11 0.90
CA GLY A 52 -7.15 10.08 1.88
C GLY A 52 -7.90 8.75 2.01
N LEU A 53 -7.40 7.66 1.42
CA LEU A 53 -8.07 6.36 1.39
C LEU A 53 -7.83 5.57 2.67
N TRP A 54 -6.69 5.77 3.33
CA TRP A 54 -6.42 5.15 4.62
C TRP A 54 -6.84 6.09 5.75
N THR A 55 -7.56 5.53 6.73
CA THR A 55 -8.08 6.27 7.89
C THR A 55 -7.51 5.69 9.17
N ILE A 56 -6.97 6.55 10.03
CA ILE A 56 -6.54 6.23 11.38
C ILE A 56 -7.80 6.11 12.25
N LYS A 57 -8.07 4.90 12.73
CA LYS A 57 -9.23 4.59 13.58
C LYS A 57 -8.75 4.15 14.97
N PRO A 58 -8.89 4.98 16.02
CA PRO A 58 -8.50 4.63 17.38
C PRO A 58 -9.19 3.37 17.92
N GLU A 59 -10.36 3.02 17.39
CA GLU A 59 -11.10 1.83 17.78
C GLU A 59 -10.44 0.52 17.30
N TYR A 60 -9.56 0.59 16.30
CA TYR A 60 -8.88 -0.59 15.74
C TYR A 60 -7.49 -0.75 16.35
N ASN A 61 -7.24 -1.92 16.95
CA ASN A 61 -5.96 -2.23 17.60
C ASN A 61 -5.50 -3.66 17.26
N PRO A 62 -4.58 -3.86 16.30
CA PRO A 62 -3.93 -2.83 15.48
C PRO A 62 -4.83 -2.32 14.34
N ASN A 63 -4.74 -1.02 14.03
CA ASN A 63 -5.29 -0.46 12.80
C ASN A 63 -4.44 -0.94 11.63
N SER A 64 -4.95 -1.90 10.86
CA SER A 64 -4.14 -2.66 9.91
C SER A 64 -4.28 -2.16 8.47
N LEU A 65 -3.17 -2.09 7.75
CA LEU A 65 -3.11 -1.80 6.30
C LEU A 65 -2.41 -2.95 5.59
N HIS A 66 -3.06 -3.53 4.58
CA HIS A 66 -2.46 -4.56 3.74
C HIS A 66 -2.04 -3.94 2.41
N ILE A 67 -0.79 -4.18 2.00
CA ILE A 67 -0.27 -3.69 0.73
C ILE A 67 0.23 -4.85 -0.13
N GLN A 68 -0.11 -4.80 -1.42
CA GLN A 68 0.47 -5.71 -2.40
C GLN A 68 1.91 -5.30 -2.68
N VAL A 69 2.82 -6.25 -2.63
CA VAL A 69 4.23 -6.08 -3.01
C VAL A 69 4.45 -6.82 -4.32
N SER A 70 4.65 -6.09 -5.41
CA SER A 70 4.80 -6.67 -6.75
C SER A 70 6.19 -7.26 -7.00
N GLY A 71 7.22 -6.73 -6.32
CA GLY A 71 8.60 -7.21 -6.39
C GLY A 71 9.10 -7.86 -5.11
N GLN A 72 10.40 -7.69 -4.82
CA GLN A 72 11.00 -8.15 -3.55
C GLN A 72 10.64 -7.25 -2.36
N LYS A 73 10.47 -5.95 -2.61
CA LYS A 73 10.11 -4.94 -1.62
C LYS A 73 9.40 -3.76 -2.29
N GLU A 74 8.55 -3.08 -1.54
CA GLU A 74 7.94 -1.81 -1.93
C GLU A 74 8.33 -0.70 -0.97
N ARG A 75 8.48 0.51 -1.52
CA ARG A 75 8.62 1.72 -0.71
C ARG A 75 7.23 2.24 -0.36
N LEU A 76 6.92 2.23 0.93
CA LEU A 76 5.69 2.74 1.50
C LEU A 76 5.96 4.08 2.19
N ILE A 77 5.21 5.12 1.86
CA ILE A 77 5.31 6.43 2.52
C ILE A 77 3.94 6.84 3.02
N PHE A 78 3.85 7.16 4.31
CA PHE A 78 2.69 7.81 4.89
C PHE A 78 2.92 9.32 4.92
N TYR A 79 1.94 10.09 4.47
CA TYR A 79 1.91 11.53 4.55
C TYR A 79 0.71 11.97 5.40
N THR A 80 0.99 12.56 6.55
CA THR A 80 0.00 13.21 7.40
C THR A 80 0.08 14.72 7.21
N ASP A 81 -0.77 15.45 7.91
CA ASP A 81 -0.73 16.91 7.96
C ASP A 81 0.43 17.47 8.81
N ILE A 82 1.13 16.63 9.58
CA ILE A 82 2.23 17.03 10.47
C ILE A 82 3.57 16.44 10.03
N ASP A 83 3.58 15.18 9.61
CA ASP A 83 4.80 14.39 9.47
C ASP A 83 4.67 13.35 8.34
N SER A 84 5.76 12.67 8.05
CA SER A 84 5.78 11.54 7.13
C SER A 84 6.65 10.41 7.65
N ALA A 85 6.29 9.18 7.30
CA ALA A 85 7.09 8.01 7.63
C ALA A 85 7.31 7.17 6.38
N THR A 86 8.55 6.73 6.17
CA THR A 86 8.92 5.85 5.06
C THR A 86 9.30 4.48 5.59
N TYR A 87 8.76 3.44 4.96
CA TYR A 87 9.05 2.05 5.24
C TYR A 87 9.37 1.30 3.95
N GLU A 88 10.34 0.41 3.99
CA GLU A 88 10.45 -0.66 2.99
C GLU A 88 9.70 -1.89 3.50
N ILE A 89 8.82 -2.48 2.70
CA ILE A 89 7.99 -3.64 3.08
C ILE A 89 8.21 -4.77 2.08
N ARG A 90 8.49 -5.97 2.59
CA ARG A 90 8.59 -7.22 1.81
C ARG A 90 7.30 -8.05 1.90
N PRO A 91 7.10 -9.02 0.99
CA PRO A 91 6.03 -10.01 1.15
C PRO A 91 6.13 -10.74 2.49
N ALA A 92 4.99 -10.98 3.14
CA ALA A 92 4.86 -11.60 4.46
C ALA A 92 5.57 -10.86 5.60
N GLU A 93 6.12 -9.68 5.37
CA GLU A 93 6.67 -8.81 6.40
C GLU A 93 5.56 -7.97 7.04
N SER A 94 5.66 -7.78 8.35
CA SER A 94 4.82 -6.84 9.10
C SER A 94 5.67 -5.77 9.77
N LYS A 95 5.22 -4.51 9.69
CA LYS A 95 5.83 -3.38 10.42
C LYS A 95 4.79 -2.69 11.28
N LYS A 96 5.20 -2.36 12.51
CA LYS A 96 4.35 -1.70 13.50
C LYS A 96 4.90 -0.34 13.88
N PHE A 97 4.00 0.62 14.05
CA PHE A 97 4.30 1.96 14.52
C PHE A 97 3.07 2.56 15.21
N TYR A 98 3.28 3.63 15.97
CA TYR A 98 2.18 4.38 16.55
C TYR A 98 1.88 5.62 15.72
N VAL A 99 0.59 5.96 15.66
CA VAL A 99 0.14 7.28 15.20
C VAL A 99 -0.42 8.04 16.39
N LEU A 100 0.14 9.22 16.70
CA LEU A 100 -0.45 10.16 17.65
C LEU A 100 -1.45 11.04 16.91
N LEU A 101 -2.74 10.72 17.05
CA LEU A 101 -3.85 11.44 16.43
C LEU A 101 -4.36 12.55 17.35
N SER A 102 -4.40 13.77 16.80
CA SER A 102 -4.88 15.00 17.45
C SER A 102 -4.27 15.23 18.84
N ASN A 103 -2.98 14.89 18.99
CA ASN A 103 -2.23 14.96 20.25
C ASN A 103 -2.85 14.23 21.46
N LYS A 104 -3.77 13.30 21.21
CA LYS A 104 -4.56 12.67 22.28
C LYS A 104 -4.57 11.15 22.19
N HIS A 105 -4.73 10.61 20.99
CA HIS A 105 -4.94 9.17 20.80
C HIS A 105 -3.71 8.52 20.19
N TYR A 106 -3.08 7.60 20.92
CA TYR A 106 -2.02 6.75 20.39
C TYR A 106 -2.64 5.51 19.75
N VAL A 107 -2.59 5.42 18.42
CA VAL A 107 -3.19 4.33 17.64
C VAL A 107 -2.09 3.41 17.15
N LEU A 108 -2.10 2.15 17.62
CA LEU A 108 -1.17 1.14 17.10
C LEU A 108 -1.56 0.79 15.66
N THR A 109 -0.62 0.96 14.75
CA THR A 109 -0.79 0.68 13.32
C THR A 109 0.10 -0.48 12.91
N GLU A 110 -0.43 -1.38 12.09
CA GLU A 110 0.30 -2.49 11.51
C GLU A 110 0.18 -2.48 9.98
N VAL A 111 1.31 -2.55 9.28
CA VAL A 111 1.35 -2.69 7.83
C VAL A 111 1.84 -4.08 7.49
N LYS A 112 1.08 -4.81 6.66
CA LYS A 112 1.44 -6.14 6.18
C LYS A 112 1.63 -6.14 4.68
N GLY A 113 2.80 -6.59 4.23
CA GLY A 113 3.05 -6.88 2.82
C GLY A 113 2.49 -8.25 2.46
N PHE A 114 1.76 -8.34 1.35
CA PHE A 114 1.40 -9.62 0.74
C PHE A 114 1.86 -9.64 -0.71
N LYS A 115 2.22 -10.81 -1.20
CA LYS A 115 2.43 -11.02 -2.63
C LYS A 115 1.18 -11.69 -3.17
N MET A 116 0.61 -11.10 -4.21
CA MET A 116 -0.31 -11.85 -5.05
C MET A 116 0.57 -12.79 -5.85
N GLU A 117 0.48 -14.09 -5.60
CA GLU A 117 1.02 -15.06 -6.53
C GLU A 117 0.31 -14.81 -7.86
N SER A 118 1.07 -14.41 -8.88
CA SER A 118 0.57 -14.50 -10.24
C SER A 118 0.44 -15.99 -10.49
N ASN A 119 -0.74 -16.54 -10.26
CA ASN A 119 -1.10 -17.74 -10.96
C ASN A 119 -0.93 -17.37 -12.44
N GLU A 120 0.07 -17.93 -13.11
CA GLU A 120 0.16 -17.93 -14.58
C GLU A 120 -1.10 -18.60 -15.17
N ALA A 121 -1.91 -19.28 -14.35
CA ALA A 121 -3.28 -19.66 -14.67
C ALA A 121 -4.26 -18.47 -14.85
N ALA A 122 -3.94 -17.24 -14.42
CA ALA A 122 -4.68 -16.03 -14.80
C ALA A 122 -4.37 -15.54 -16.22
N GLN A 123 -3.43 -16.20 -16.91
CA GLN A 123 -3.29 -16.15 -18.38
C GLN A 123 -3.91 -17.39 -19.06
N ARG A 124 -4.59 -18.28 -18.33
CA ARG A 124 -5.67 -19.02 -19.00
C ARG A 124 -6.78 -18.01 -19.21
N GLU A 125 -7.40 -18.05 -20.37
CA GLU A 125 -8.72 -17.48 -20.61
C GLU A 125 -9.73 -18.09 -19.61
N GLU A 126 -9.62 -17.73 -18.32
CA GLU A 126 -10.70 -17.96 -17.38
C GLU A 126 -11.80 -17.01 -17.79
N LYS A 127 -12.75 -17.56 -18.55
CA LYS A 127 -14.05 -16.94 -18.78
C LYS A 127 -14.51 -16.27 -17.48
N PHE A 128 -14.72 -14.96 -17.52
CA PHE A 128 -15.25 -14.15 -16.42
C PHE A 128 -16.40 -14.84 -15.67
N LEU A 129 -17.24 -15.55 -16.40
CA LEU A 129 -18.18 -16.54 -15.88
C LEU A 129 -17.76 -17.95 -16.31
N ASN A 130 -17.26 -18.74 -15.36
CA ASN A 130 -16.99 -20.16 -15.54
C ASN A 130 -18.19 -21.01 -15.07
N ILE A 131 -19.30 -20.93 -15.82
CA ILE A 131 -20.54 -21.65 -15.52
C ILE A 131 -20.87 -22.56 -16.68
N GLU A 132 -20.98 -23.87 -16.40
CA GLU A 132 -21.38 -24.88 -17.37
C GLU A 132 -22.88 -25.20 -17.26
N LYS A 133 -23.44 -25.73 -18.36
CA LYS A 133 -24.81 -26.23 -18.37
C LYS A 133 -24.99 -27.30 -17.27
N PRO A 134 -25.99 -27.16 -16.39
CA PRO A 134 -26.29 -28.15 -15.37
C PRO A 134 -26.58 -29.53 -15.98
N LYS A 135 -26.00 -30.58 -15.40
CA LYS A 135 -26.22 -31.98 -15.82
C LYS A 135 -27.62 -32.51 -15.45
N SER A 136 -28.36 -31.80 -14.61
CA SER A 136 -29.70 -32.23 -14.20
C SER A 136 -30.73 -32.00 -15.32
N LYS A 137 -31.73 -32.87 -15.41
CA LYS A 137 -32.79 -32.75 -16.44
C LYS A 137 -33.60 -31.46 -16.30
N THR A 138 -33.99 -31.10 -15.08
CA THR A 138 -34.81 -29.91 -14.80
C THR A 138 -34.04 -28.61 -14.99
N PHE A 139 -32.81 -28.52 -14.48
CA PHE A 139 -32.02 -27.30 -14.63
C PHE A 139 -31.42 -27.19 -16.03
N GLY A 140 -31.11 -28.31 -16.68
CA GLY A 140 -30.68 -28.34 -18.07
C GLY A 140 -31.75 -27.86 -19.04
N SER A 141 -33.04 -28.17 -18.81
CA SER A 141 -34.13 -27.66 -19.66
C SER A 141 -34.41 -26.17 -19.45
N LEU A 142 -34.29 -25.69 -18.20
CA LEU A 142 -34.38 -24.25 -17.90
C LEU A 142 -33.20 -23.48 -18.51
N TRP A 143 -31.99 -24.04 -18.44
CA TRP A 143 -30.80 -23.45 -19.05
C TRP A 143 -30.97 -23.21 -20.55
N GLU A 144 -31.52 -24.19 -21.28
CA GLU A 144 -31.83 -24.06 -22.71
C GLU A 144 -32.99 -23.10 -22.98
N LYS A 145 -34.10 -23.24 -22.25
CA LYS A 145 -35.30 -22.40 -22.43
C LYS A 145 -35.00 -20.91 -22.28
N HIS A 146 -34.06 -20.56 -21.40
CA HIS A 146 -33.69 -19.19 -21.10
C HIS A 146 -32.40 -18.75 -21.80
N HIS A 147 -31.87 -19.53 -22.75
CA HIS A 147 -30.65 -19.19 -23.50
C HIS A 147 -29.46 -18.79 -22.61
N VAL A 148 -29.34 -19.42 -21.43
CA VAL A 148 -28.37 -19.01 -20.41
C VAL A 148 -26.94 -19.16 -20.92
N GLY A 149 -26.70 -20.12 -21.83
CA GLY A 149 -25.40 -20.29 -22.49
C GLY A 149 -24.98 -19.08 -23.32
N GLU A 150 -25.88 -18.51 -24.12
CA GLU A 150 -25.61 -17.33 -24.96
C GLU A 150 -25.32 -16.10 -24.09
N VAL A 151 -26.09 -15.91 -23.02
CA VAL A 151 -25.86 -14.81 -22.06
C VAL A 151 -24.49 -14.93 -21.39
N VAL A 152 -24.10 -16.14 -20.97
CA VAL A 152 -22.77 -16.40 -20.39
C VAL A 152 -21.66 -16.11 -21.40
N GLU A 153 -21.84 -16.50 -22.67
CA GLU A 153 -20.87 -16.22 -23.73
C GLU A 153 -20.72 -14.73 -24.01
N ASP A 154 -21.83 -13.99 -24.14
CA ASP A 154 -21.82 -12.55 -24.37
C ASP A 154 -21.12 -11.80 -23.22
N ILE A 155 -21.43 -12.15 -21.96
CA ILE A 155 -20.79 -11.53 -20.80
C ILE A 155 -19.28 -11.75 -20.83
N ASN A 156 -18.81 -12.97 -21.15
CA ASN A 156 -17.39 -13.26 -21.27
C ASN A 156 -16.73 -12.42 -22.38
N LYS A 157 -17.37 -12.33 -23.55
CA LYS A 157 -16.91 -11.50 -24.67
C LYS A 157 -16.82 -10.01 -24.32
N TYR A 158 -17.78 -9.48 -23.55
CA TYR A 158 -17.72 -8.11 -23.06
C TYR A 158 -16.58 -7.91 -22.06
N ALA A 159 -16.37 -8.85 -21.15
CA ALA A 159 -15.28 -8.82 -20.18
C ALA A 159 -13.89 -8.85 -20.85
N ASP A 160 -13.73 -9.65 -21.91
CA ASP A 160 -12.48 -9.71 -22.69
C ASP A 160 -12.18 -8.38 -23.37
N LYS A 161 -13.19 -7.76 -24.00
CA LYS A 161 -13.04 -6.43 -24.62
C LYS A 161 -12.67 -5.35 -23.62
N ALA A 162 -13.33 -5.34 -22.45
CA ALA A 162 -13.03 -4.39 -21.39
C ALA A 162 -11.60 -4.57 -20.86
N SER A 163 -11.17 -5.82 -20.66
CA SER A 163 -9.83 -6.17 -20.20
C SER A 163 -8.74 -5.79 -21.22
N GLY A 164 -9.03 -5.99 -22.52
CA GLY A 164 -8.16 -5.53 -23.61
C GLY A 164 -8.00 -4.02 -23.65
N ALA A 165 -9.09 -3.25 -23.46
CA ALA A 165 -9.05 -1.79 -23.41
C ALA A 165 -8.22 -1.28 -22.21
N VAL A 166 -8.38 -1.88 -21.02
CA VAL A 166 -7.58 -1.55 -19.83
C VAL A 166 -6.10 -1.86 -20.06
N SER A 167 -5.79 -3.00 -20.67
CA SER A 167 -4.42 -3.40 -20.99
C SER A 167 -3.77 -2.46 -21.99
N TRP A 168 -4.52 -2.00 -23.01
CA TRP A 168 -4.06 -0.99 -23.97
C TRP A 168 -3.75 0.35 -23.28
N VAL A 169 -4.64 0.85 -22.42
CA VAL A 169 -4.39 2.09 -21.65
C VAL A 169 -3.16 1.95 -20.77
N LYS A 170 -3.02 0.82 -20.08
CA LYS A 170 -1.86 0.53 -19.22
C LYS A 170 -0.57 0.45 -20.04
N GLY A 171 -0.60 -0.17 -21.22
CA GLY A 171 0.53 -0.19 -22.15
C GLY A 171 0.95 1.22 -22.53
N LYS A 172 -0.01 2.06 -22.95
CA LYS A 172 0.25 3.44 -23.38
C LYS A 172 0.73 4.37 -22.26
N LEU A 173 0.30 4.13 -21.01
CA LEU A 173 0.78 4.88 -19.85
C LEU A 173 2.18 4.45 -19.37
N LEU A 174 2.63 3.25 -19.76
CA LEU A 174 3.94 2.69 -19.37
C LEU A 174 4.99 2.82 -20.47
N SER A 175 4.59 2.90 -21.74
CA SER A 175 5.44 3.35 -22.85
C SER A 175 5.37 4.87 -22.93
N GLY A 176 6.23 5.57 -22.20
CA GLY A 176 6.25 7.04 -22.20
C GLY A 176 6.72 7.63 -23.55
N ASP A 177 5.80 7.76 -24.49
CA ASP A 177 5.87 8.67 -25.65
C ASP A 177 5.02 9.92 -25.39
#